data_AF-A0A084JQA6-F1
#
_entry.id   AF-A0A084JQA6-F1
#
_cell.length_a   1.000
_cell.length_b   1.000
_cell.length_c   1.000
_cell.angle_alpha   90.00
_cell.angle_beta   90.00
_cell.angle_gamma   90.00
#
_symmetry.space_group_name_H-M   'P 1'
#
loop_
_entity.id
_entity.type
_entity.pdbx_description
1 polymer ?
#
loop_
_entity_poly.entity_id
_entity_poly.type
_entity_poly.pdbx_seq_one_letter_code
_entity_poly.pdbx_strand_id
1 'polypeptide(L)'
;MDDKCIMENLLHTTKGVCDLYLHGTIESPTMNVHQAFDTALSDSLCMQGDIYKKMSAKGWYTTDQAEQQKLTKVKSQFAGM
;
A
#
# COMPACT_ATOMS: atom_id res chain seq x y z
N MET A 1 -0.47 -17.81 -18.51
CA MET A 1 -0.84 -16.89 -17.43
C MET A 1 -0.33 -15.52 -17.86
N ASP A 2 -1.19 -14.51 -17.89
CA ASP A 2 -0.83 -13.18 -18.39
C ASP A 2 0.09 -12.43 -17.41
N ASP A 3 1.10 -11.69 -17.91
CA ASP A 3 2.07 -10.96 -17.08
C ASP A 3 1.36 -9.97 -16.14
N LYS A 4 0.28 -9.34 -16.63
CA LYS A 4 -0.55 -8.44 -15.82
C LYS A 4 -1.19 -9.19 -14.64
N CYS A 5 -1.75 -10.37 -14.89
CA CYS A 5 -2.35 -11.22 -13.85
C CYS A 5 -1.31 -11.70 -12.82
N ILE A 6 -0.09 -12.03 -13.26
CA ILE A 6 1.01 -12.39 -12.35
C ILE A 6 1.36 -11.20 -11.45
N MET A 7 1.50 -10.01 -12.04
CA MET A 7 1.85 -8.79 -11.29
C MET A 7 0.73 -8.34 -10.34
N GLU A 8 -0.54 -8.49 -10.73
CA GLU A 8 -1.68 -8.25 -9.85
C GLU A 8 -1.68 -9.21 -8.65
N ASN A 9 -1.46 -10.50 -8.89
CA ASN A 9 -1.33 -11.47 -7.80
C ASN A 9 -0.17 -11.11 -6.87
N LEU A 10 0.99 -10.75 -7.41
CA LEU A 10 2.15 -10.32 -6.63
C LEU A 10 1.84 -9.06 -5.79
N LEU A 11 1.13 -8.10 -6.37
CA LEU A 11 0.69 -6.89 -5.66
C LEU A 11 -0.27 -7.22 -4.52
N HIS A 12 -1.26 -8.08 -4.75
CA HIS A 12 -2.23 -8.50 -3.73
C HIS A 12 -1.56 -9.27 -2.60
N THR A 13 -0.65 -10.20 -2.91
CA THR A 13 0.11 -10.94 -1.91
C THR A 13 0.95 -9.99 -1.06
N THR A 14 1.66 -9.04 -1.69
CA THR A 14 2.51 -8.09 -0.95
C THR A 14 1.68 -7.21 -0.01
N LYS A 15 0.50 -6.75 -0.45
CA LYS A 15 -0.43 -6.01 0.42
C LYS A 15 -0.89 -6.82 1.63
N GLY A 16 -1.22 -8.10 1.44
CA GLY A 16 -1.62 -8.98 2.55
C GLY A 16 -0.48 -9.19 3.56
N VAL A 17 0.76 -9.27 3.07
CA VAL A 17 1.95 -9.37 3.93
C VAL A 17 2.19 -8.07 4.69
N CYS A 18 2.07 -6.91 4.05
CA CYS A 18 2.17 -5.61 4.72
C CYS A 18 1.12 -5.46 5.84
N ASP A 19 -0.13 -5.86 5.59
CA ASP A 19 -1.21 -5.82 6.58
C ASP A 19 -0.90 -6.73 7.78
N LEU A 20 -0.45 -7.95 7.51
CA LEU A 20 -0.02 -8.89 8.55
C LEU A 20 1.12 -8.33 9.40
N TYR A 21 2.15 -7.75 8.77
CA TYR A 21 3.28 -7.20 9.50
C TYR A 21 2.92 -5.93 10.27
N LEU A 22 2.03 -5.09 9.76
CA LEU A 22 1.49 -3.95 10.50
C LEU A 22 0.78 -4.40 11.77
N HIS A 23 -0.12 -5.37 11.67
CA HIS A 23 -0.80 -5.96 12.83
C HIS A 23 0.21 -6.61 13.79
N GLY A 24 1.17 -7.36 13.26
CA GLY A 24 2.26 -7.96 14.05
C GLY A 24 3.07 -6.93 14.83
N THR A 25 3.43 -5.79 14.22
CA THR A 25 4.15 -4.70 14.88
C THR A 25 3.33 -4.10 16.02
N ILE A 26 2.03 -3.86 15.82
CA ILE A 26 1.14 -3.24 16.82
C ILE A 26 0.89 -4.19 18.01
N GLU A 27 0.67 -5.47 17.74
CA GLU A 27 0.24 -6.45 18.74
C GLU A 27 1.41 -7.13 19.47
N SER A 28 2.66 -6.94 18.99
CA SER A 28 3.84 -7.55 19.58
C SER A 28 4.16 -7.00 20.98
N PRO A 29 4.17 -7.84 22.02
CA PRO A 29 4.42 -7.39 23.39
C PRO A 29 5.91 -7.24 23.70
N THR A 30 6.80 -7.80 22.87
CA THR A 30 8.25 -7.78 23.10
C THR A 30 8.98 -7.01 22.00
N MET A 31 9.98 -6.21 22.39
CA MET A 31 10.71 -5.31 21.50
C MET A 31 11.41 -6.03 20.34
N ASN A 32 11.93 -7.24 20.58
CA ASN A 32 12.57 -8.05 19.56
C ASN A 32 11.59 -8.48 18.45
N VAL A 33 10.37 -8.86 18.83
CA VAL A 33 9.34 -9.31 17.87
C VAL A 33 8.74 -8.10 17.15
N HIS A 34 8.52 -7.00 17.87
CA HIS A 34 8.14 -5.72 17.28
C HIS A 34 9.14 -5.27 16.21
N GLN A 35 10.44 -5.26 16.52
CA GLN A 35 11.49 -4.87 15.58
C GLN A 35 11.52 -5.78 14.34
N ALA A 36 11.29 -7.09 14.51
CA ALA A 36 11.26 -8.02 13.40
C ALA A 36 10.09 -7.73 12.45
N PHE A 37 8.88 -7.50 12.99
CA PHE A 37 7.73 -7.12 12.18
C PHE A 37 7.87 -5.73 11.55
N ASP A 38 8.42 -4.75 12.28
CA ASP A 38 8.64 -3.40 11.75
C ASP A 38 9.64 -3.40 10.58
N THR A 39 10.74 -4.14 10.72
CA THR A 39 11.72 -4.30 9.64
C THR A 39 11.09 -4.99 8.43
N ALA A 40 10.36 -6.10 8.65
CA ALA A 40 9.70 -6.84 7.59
C ALA A 40 8.59 -6.02 6.89
N LEU A 41 7.87 -5.19 7.64
CA LEU A 41 6.89 -4.25 7.12
C LEU A 41 7.55 -3.23 6.20
N SER A 42 8.65 -2.63 6.65
CA SER A 42 9.40 -1.63 5.87
C SER A 42 9.88 -2.20 4.53
N ASP A 43 10.48 -3.40 4.55
CA ASP A 43 10.93 -4.11 3.35
C ASP A 43 9.77 -4.44 2.41
N SER A 44 8.63 -4.88 2.97
CA SER A 44 7.44 -5.22 2.20
C SER A 44 6.79 -3.99 1.55
N LEU A 45 6.79 -2.84 2.23
CA LEU A 45 6.31 -1.57 1.67
C LEU A 45 7.19 -1.11 0.51
N CYS A 46 8.52 -1.25 0.62
CA CYS A 46 9.44 -0.99 -0.49
C CYS A 46 9.13 -1.89 -1.69
N MET A 47 8.97 -3.20 -1.46
CA MET A 47 8.60 -4.16 -2.50
C MET A 47 7.27 -3.81 -3.17
N GLN A 48 6.24 -3.49 -2.37
CA GLN A 48 4.94 -3.05 -2.85
C GLN A 48 5.08 -1.82 -3.75
N GLY A 49 5.86 -0.82 -3.33
CA GLY A 49 6.14 0.39 -4.10
C GLY A 49 6.80 0.12 -5.45
N ASP A 50 7.73 -0.83 -5.51
CA ASP A 50 8.40 -1.18 -6.77
C ASP A 50 7.50 -1.99 -7.72
N ILE A 51 6.62 -2.85 -7.18
CA ILE A 51 5.57 -3.52 -7.97
C ILE A 51 4.64 -2.46 -8.58
N TYR A 52 4.20 -1.49 -7.78
CA TYR A 52 3.38 -0.37 -8.23
C TYR A 52 4.03 0.38 -9.40
N LYS A 53 5.29 0.82 -9.24
CA LYS A 53 6.03 1.53 -10.30
C LYS A 53 6.10 0.71 -11.59
N LYS A 54 6.40 -0.59 -11.49
CA LYS A 54 6.49 -1.49 -12.66
C LYS A 54 5.14 -1.65 -13.36
N MET A 55 4.06 -1.84 -12.60
CA MET A 55 2.71 -1.97 -13.17
C MET A 55 2.24 -0.66 -13.81
N SER A 56 2.49 0.49 -13.16
CA SER A 56 2.16 1.80 -13.73
C SER A 56 2.97 2.12 -14.98
N ALA A 57 4.27 1.79 -15.02
CA ALA A 57 5.12 1.99 -16.20
C ALA A 57 4.63 1.19 -17.42
N LYS A 58 3.98 0.05 -17.20
CA LYS A 58 3.34 -0.77 -18.25
C LYS A 58 1.90 -0.36 -18.55
N GLY A 59 1.37 0.66 -17.89
CA GLY A 59 -0.02 1.11 -18.05
C GLY A 59 -1.06 0.16 -17.44
N TRP A 60 -0.63 -0.80 -16.62
CA TRP A 60 -1.52 -1.79 -16.01
C TRP A 60 -2.19 -1.29 -14.73
N TYR A 61 -1.66 -0.24 -14.13
CA TYR A 61 -2.19 0.36 -12.92
C TYR A 61 -2.40 1.86 -13.13
N THR A 62 -3.65 2.25 -13.36
CA THR A 62 -4.09 3.64 -13.38
C THR A 62 -4.41 4.08 -11.96
N THR A 63 -3.66 5.03 -11.42
CA THR A 63 -4.10 5.77 -10.25
C THR A 63 -5.22 6.69 -10.68
N ASP A 64 -6.45 6.43 -10.22
CA ASP A 64 -7.52 7.41 -10.33
C ASP A 64 -7.07 8.69 -9.65
N GLN A 65 -6.85 9.74 -10.43
CA GLN A 65 -6.75 11.09 -9.89
C GLN A 65 -8.10 11.38 -9.25
N ALA A 66 -8.14 11.48 -7.92
CA ALA A 66 -9.36 11.89 -7.23
C ALA A 66 -9.88 13.17 -7.90
N GLU A 67 -11.11 13.13 -8.43
CA GLU A 67 -11.69 14.26 -9.16
C GLU A 67 -11.50 15.54 -8.33
N GLN A 68 -10.78 16.52 -8.86
CA GLN A 68 -10.46 17.76 -8.13
C GLN A 68 -11.72 18.43 -7.58
N GLN A 69 -12.87 18.30 -8.26
CA GLN A 69 -14.16 18.80 -7.76
C GLN A 69 -14.60 18.14 -6.43
N LYS A 70 -14.38 16.83 -6.26
CA LYS A 70 -14.69 16.14 -5.00
C LYS A 70 -13.75 16.60 -3.88
N LEU A 71 -12.46 16.81 -4.18
CA LEU A 71 -11.49 17.37 -3.25
C LEU A 71 -11.85 18.79 -2.81
N THR A 72 -12.23 19.66 -3.76
CA THR A 72 -12.64 21.04 -3.46
C THR A 72 -13.91 21.07 -2.61
N LYS A 73 -14.90 20.22 -2.93
CA LYS A 73 -16.16 20.12 -2.18
C LYS A 73 -15.91 19.71 -0.72
N VAL A 74 -15.08 18.69 -0.49
CA VAL A 74 -14.70 18.26 0.86
C VAL A 74 -13.92 19.36 1.59
N LYS A 75 -12.90 19.95 0.95
CA LYS A 75 -12.15 21.07 1.54
C LYS A 75 -13.06 22.22 1.97
N SER A 76 -14.00 22.64 1.13
CA SER A 76 -14.97 23.70 1.50
C SER A 76 -15.93 23.28 2.61
N GLN A 77 -16.36 22.02 2.63
CA GLN A 77 -17.28 21.50 3.65
C GLN A 77 -16.64 21.45 5.06
N PHE A 78 -15.33 21.25 5.14
CA PHE A 78 -14.59 21.17 6.41
C PHE A 78 -13.77 22.42 6.73
N ALA A 79 -13.71 23.44 5.86
CA ALA A 79 -12.94 24.67 6.10
C ALA A 79 -13.51 25.59 7.19
N GLY A 80 -14.70 25.29 7.72
CA GLY A 80 -15.38 26.07 8.75
C GLY A 80 -15.82 25.29 9.99
N MET A 81 -15.34 24.05 10.17
CA MET A 81 -15.42 23.32 11.45
C MET A 81 -14.16 23.62 12.28
#